data_AF-A0A937QX60-F1
#
_entry.id   AF-A0A937QX60-F1
#
_cell.length_a   1.000
_cell.length_b   1.000
_cell.length_c   1.000
_cell.angle_alpha   90.00
_cell.angle_beta   90.00
_cell.angle_gamma   90.00
#
_symmetry.space_group_name_H-M   'P 1'
#
loop_
_entity.id
_entity.type
_entity.pdbx_description
1 polymer ?
#
loop_
_entity_poly.entity_id
_entity_poly.type
_entity_poly.pdbx_seq_one_letter_code
_entity_poly.pdbx_strand_id
1 'polypeptide(L)'
;MTNAYGLLPKADRSKLDDELKARLDVWFDHAYPDDNLFLTMAKRPELFKATFGFIAYVYGGKSKIERGLFELCRLRMARNNECVH
;
A
#
# COMPACT_ATOMS: atom_id res chain seq x y z
N MET A 1 4.35 15.17 6.39
CA MET A 1 4.55 15.02 7.83
C MET A 1 5.01 13.61 8.12
N THR A 2 6.19 13.47 8.69
CA THR A 2 6.79 12.21 9.14
C THR A 2 6.08 11.83 10.44
N ASN A 3 5.16 10.85 10.43
CA ASN A 3 4.66 10.32 11.70
C ASN A 3 5.74 9.42 12.32
N ALA A 4 5.57 9.01 13.58
CA ALA A 4 6.53 8.21 14.35
C ALA A 4 6.91 6.84 13.72
N TYR A 5 6.35 6.49 12.56
CA TYR A 5 6.47 5.19 11.90
C TYR A 5 7.00 5.26 10.46
N GLY A 6 7.34 6.44 9.92
CA GLY A 6 7.77 6.58 8.53
C GLY A 6 9.11 7.29 8.40
N LEU A 7 10.12 6.66 7.76
CA LEU A 7 11.41 7.31 7.47
C LEU A 7 11.43 8.05 6.12
N LEU A 8 10.39 7.86 5.30
CA LEU A 8 10.32 8.41 3.95
C LEU A 8 9.38 9.62 3.86
N PRO A 9 9.67 10.58 2.96
CA PRO A 9 8.78 11.73 2.76
C PRO A 9 7.41 11.31 2.21
N LYS A 10 6.35 11.74 2.90
CA LYS A 10 4.95 11.53 2.48
C LYS A 10 4.42 12.65 1.59
N ALA A 11 3.43 12.31 0.75
CA ALA A 11 2.56 13.29 0.11
C ALA A 11 1.77 14.09 1.17
N ASP A 12 1.45 15.34 0.85
CA ASP A 12 0.56 16.16 1.66
C ASP A 12 -0.89 15.77 1.34
N ARG A 13 -1.63 15.29 2.35
CA ARG A 13 -3.01 14.82 2.20
C ARG A 13 -3.92 15.89 1.61
N SER A 14 -3.71 17.16 1.95
CA SER A 14 -4.51 18.29 1.46
C SER A 14 -4.30 18.57 -0.03
N LYS A 15 -3.18 18.10 -0.61
CA LYS A 15 -2.78 18.33 -2.00
C LYS A 15 -2.99 17.11 -2.90
N LEU A 16 -3.58 16.04 -2.36
CA LEU A 16 -3.97 14.90 -3.19
C LEU A 16 -5.04 15.33 -4.19
N ASP A 17 -4.97 14.79 -5.40
CA ASP A 17 -6.08 14.86 -6.34
C ASP A 17 -7.27 14.03 -5.84
N ASP A 18 -8.42 14.21 -6.47
CA ASP A 18 -9.66 13.58 -6.02
C ASP A 18 -9.64 12.05 -6.22
N GLU A 19 -8.88 11.55 -7.18
CA GLU A 19 -8.69 10.11 -7.38
C GLU A 19 -7.92 9.47 -6.21
N LEU A 20 -6.80 10.08 -5.79
CA LEU A 20 -5.99 9.61 -4.68
C LEU A 20 -6.70 9.77 -3.34
N LYS A 21 -7.53 10.81 -3.16
CA LYS A 21 -8.39 10.94 -1.99
C LYS A 21 -9.38 9.78 -1.90
N ALA A 22 -10.12 9.48 -2.96
CA ALA A 22 -11.07 8.38 -2.98
C ALA A 22 -10.38 7.02 -2.71
N ARG A 23 -9.20 6.81 -3.28
CA ARG A 23 -8.40 5.60 -3.02
C ARG A 23 -7.88 5.52 -1.58
N LEU A 24 -7.57 6.66 -0.96
CA LEU A 24 -7.14 6.71 0.44
C LEU A 24 -8.29 6.35 1.39
N ASP A 25 -9.52 6.71 1.07
CA ASP A 25 -10.69 6.33 1.87
C ASP A 25 -10.90 4.80 1.80
N VAL A 26 -10.87 4.22 0.60
CA VAL A 26 -10.91 2.75 0.39
C VAL A 26 -9.77 2.04 1.12
N TRP A 27 -8.58 2.66 1.17
CA TRP A 27 -7.43 2.11 1.88
C TRP A 27 -7.69 1.96 3.39
N PHE A 28 -8.26 2.99 4.03
CA PHE A 28 -8.60 2.93 5.45
C PHE A 28 -9.68 1.91 5.76
N ASP A 29 -10.60 1.67 4.82
CA ASP A 29 -11.67 0.69 5.00
C ASP A 29 -11.20 -0.77 4.87
N HIS A 30 -10.18 -1.02 4.04
CA HIS A 30 -9.88 -2.38 3.57
C HIS A 30 -8.45 -2.87 3.76
N ALA A 31 -7.47 -2.00 4.00
CA ALA A 31 -6.06 -2.36 3.97
C ALA A 31 -5.38 -2.25 5.34
N TYR A 32 -5.14 -1.02 5.81
CA TYR A 32 -4.41 -0.76 7.05
C TYR A 32 -4.98 0.45 7.79
N PRO A 33 -4.85 0.51 9.12
CA PRO A 33 -5.34 1.65 9.91
C PRO A 33 -4.47 2.92 9.77
N ASP A 34 -3.30 2.83 9.13
CA ASP A 34 -2.39 3.95 8.92
C ASP A 34 -2.24 4.33 7.44
N ASP A 35 -1.70 5.52 7.17
CA ASP A 35 -1.52 6.08 5.83
C ASP A 35 -0.08 6.00 5.29
N ASN A 36 0.84 5.33 5.99
CA ASN A 36 2.27 5.49 5.80
C ASN A 36 2.72 5.00 4.43
N LEU A 37 2.38 3.76 4.08
CA LEU A 37 2.70 3.19 2.78
C LEU A 37 2.00 3.98 1.66
N PHE A 38 0.70 4.27 1.84
CA PHE A 38 -0.10 4.97 0.85
C PHE A 38 0.48 6.34 0.51
N LEU A 39 0.65 7.22 1.50
CA LEU A 39 1.11 8.58 1.26
C LEU A 39 2.59 8.65 0.86
N THR A 40 3.41 7.69 1.27
CA THR A 40 4.79 7.58 0.78
C THR A 40 4.80 7.28 -0.72
N MET A 41 3.96 6.33 -1.16
CA MET A 41 3.83 5.97 -2.57
C MET A 41 3.16 7.07 -3.39
N ALA A 42 2.16 7.77 -2.84
CA ALA A 42 1.44 8.83 -3.52
C ALA A 42 2.35 10.00 -3.95
N LYS A 43 3.51 10.16 -3.31
CA LYS A 43 4.55 11.12 -3.71
C LYS A 43 5.24 10.76 -5.04
N ARG A 44 5.10 9.51 -5.50
CA ARG A 44 5.61 8.99 -6.77
C ARG A 44 4.47 8.31 -7.54
N PRO A 45 3.64 9.07 -8.27
CA PRO A 45 2.39 8.56 -8.88
C PRO A 45 2.56 7.32 -9.76
N GLU A 46 3.61 7.24 -10.57
CA GLU A 46 3.85 6.06 -11.43
C GLU A 46 4.20 4.81 -10.61
N LEU A 47 4.98 4.96 -9.53
CA LEU A 47 5.29 3.87 -8.62
C LEU A 47 4.05 3.43 -7.83
N PHE A 48 3.23 4.40 -7.41
CA PHE A 48 1.93 4.12 -6.79
C PHE A 48 1.06 3.29 -7.73
N LYS A 49 0.90 3.73 -8.99
CA LYS A 49 0.09 3.04 -9.99
C LYS A 49 0.58 1.62 -10.24
N ALA A 50 1.89 1.42 -10.40
CA ALA A 50 2.46 0.08 -10.60
C ALA A 50 2.25 -0.83 -9.39
N THR A 51 2.54 -0.32 -8.19
CA THR A 51 2.45 -1.10 -6.94
C THR A 51 1.01 -1.47 -6.62
N PHE A 52 0.10 -0.50 -6.63
CA PHE A 52 -1.30 -0.74 -6.32
C PHE A 52 -2.00 -1.54 -7.43
N GLY A 53 -1.54 -1.44 -8.69
CA GLY A 53 -1.98 -2.32 -9.77
C GLY A 53 -1.62 -3.78 -9.50
N PHE A 54 -0.39 -4.04 -9.02
CA PHE A 54 0.02 -5.38 -8.60
C PHE A 54 -0.78 -5.90 -7.40
N ILE A 55 -0.96 -5.08 -6.35
CA ILE A 55 -1.78 -5.41 -5.18
C ILE A 55 -3.22 -5.74 -5.62
N ALA A 56 -3.82 -4.91 -6.48
CA ALA A 56 -5.17 -5.16 -7.00
C ALA A 56 -5.26 -6.45 -7.82
N TYR A 57 -4.23 -6.79 -8.60
CA TYR A 57 -4.18 -8.08 -9.30
C TYR A 57 -4.16 -9.26 -8.33
N VAL A 58 -3.29 -9.20 -7.32
CA VAL A 58 -3.12 -10.26 -6.31
C VAL A 58 -4.38 -10.45 -5.48
N TYR A 59 -4.92 -9.38 -4.89
CA TYR A 59 -5.99 -9.46 -3.90
C TYR A 59 -7.40 -9.24 -4.47
N GLY A 60 -7.52 -8.62 -5.65
CA GLY A 60 -8.79 -8.30 -6.29
C GLY A 60 -9.43 -9.44 -7.08
N GLY A 61 -9.05 -10.70 -6.80
CA GLY A 61 -9.68 -11.89 -7.38
C GLY A 61 -9.28 -12.22 -8.82
N LYS A 62 -8.37 -11.47 -9.44
CA LYS A 62 -7.86 -11.75 -10.81
C LYS A 62 -6.68 -12.73 -10.82
N SER A 63 -5.95 -12.84 -9.71
CA SER A 63 -4.86 -13.79 -9.56
C SER A 63 -5.37 -15.23 -9.56
N LYS A 64 -4.58 -16.15 -10.14
CA LYS A 64 -4.79 -17.60 -10.02
C LYS A 64 -4.21 -18.18 -8.72
N ILE A 65 -3.44 -17.39 -7.98
CA ILE A 65 -2.86 -17.78 -6.69
C ILE A 65 -3.94 -17.61 -5.62
N GLU A 66 -4.16 -18.64 -4.83
CA GLU A 66 -5.06 -18.59 -3.70
C GLU A 66 -4.61 -17.52 -2.69
N ARG A 67 -5.55 -16.73 -2.18
CA ARG A 67 -5.25 -15.56 -1.34
C ARG A 67 -4.47 -15.94 -0.07
N GLY A 68 -4.82 -17.03 0.60
CA GLY A 68 -4.14 -17.49 1.80
C GLY A 68 -2.69 -17.90 1.51
N LEU A 69 -2.47 -18.62 0.41
CA LEU A 69 -1.13 -18.99 -0.05
C LEU A 69 -0.26 -17.77 -0.36
N PHE A 70 -0.81 -16.75 -1.03
CA PHE A 70 -0.06 -15.53 -1.30
C PHE A 70 0.33 -14.80 -0.01
N GLU A 71 -0.56 -14.73 0.98
CA GLU A 71 -0.26 -14.11 2.28
C GLU A 71 0.86 -14.84 3.02
N LEU A 72 0.88 -16.17 3.00
CA LEU A 72 1.98 -16.94 3.59
C LEU A 72 3.31 -16.64 2.91
N CYS A 73 3.34 -16.57 1.57
CA CYS A 73 4.52 -16.16 0.82
C CYS A 73 4.97 -14.74 1.20
N ARG A 74 4.04 -13.78 1.26
CA ARG A 74 4.32 -12.39 1.64
C ARG A 74 4.92 -12.31 3.03
N LEU A 75 4.32 -12.97 4.02
CA LEU A 75 4.79 -12.98 5.41
C LEU A 75 6.17 -13.64 5.53
N ARG A 76 6.39 -14.78 4.84
CA ARG A 76 7.69 -15.47 4.83
C ARG A 76 8.78 -14.58 4.24
N MET A 77 8.49 -13.91 3.13
CA MET A 77 9.43 -13.01 2.47
C MET A 77 9.69 -11.75 3.28
N ALA A 78 8.66 -11.14 3.86
CA ALA A 78 8.80 -9.98 4.73
C ALA A 78 9.68 -10.31 5.94
N ARG A 79 9.46 -11.47 6.58
CA ARG A 79 10.28 -11.93 7.69
C ARG A 79 11.73 -12.16 7.30
N ASN A 80 11.99 -12.79 6.15
CA ASN A 80 13.35 -13.03 5.67
C ASN A 80 14.11 -11.75 5.32
N ASN A 81 13.39 -10.69 4.94
CA ASN A 81 13.98 -9.39 4.61
C ASN A 81 13.90 -8.40 5.78
N GLU A 82 13.54 -8.85 6.98
CA GLU A 82 13.41 -8.01 8.17
C GLU A 82 12.49 -6.79 7.96
N CYS A 83 11.51 -6.93 7.07
CA CYS A 83 10.51 -5.92 6.83
C CYS A 83 9.53 -5.89 8.00
N VAL A 84 9.66 -4.87 8.84
CA VAL A 84 8.73 -4.60 9.94
C VAL A 84 7.43 -4.05 9.36
N HIS A 85 6.36 -4.84 9.49
CA HIS A 85 4.99 -4.46 9.19
C HIS A 85 4.31 -3.88 10.43
#